data_AF-A0A8H7Q274-F1
#
_entry.id   AF-A0A8H7Q274-F1
#
_cell.length_a   1.000
_cell.length_b   1.000
_cell.length_c   1.000
_cell.angle_alpha   90.00
_cell.angle_beta   90.00
_cell.angle_gamma   90.00
#
_symmetry.space_group_name_H-M   'P 1'
#
loop_
_entity.id
_entity.type
_entity.pdbx_description
1 polymer ?
#
loop_
_entity_poly.entity_id
_entity_poly.type
_entity_poly.pdbx_seq_one_letter_code
_entity_poly.pdbx_strand_id
1 'polypeptide(L)'
;MPSLRVLSKDQVDLLLQRSSNPNVSPELEIVNLMAEIFSAYSFSPEKVQSPHRVTVQTPNHTVLYMPSRVDGMGTAMKVVSVPKNGKGGLPSSILVMDEENGSLRAVVNAAALTAIRTAAGK
;
A
#
# COMPACT_ATOMS: atom_id res chain seq x y z
N MET A 1 -19.54 0.88 15.61
CA MET A 1 -18.37 0.52 14.78
C MET A 1 -18.30 1.49 13.62
N PRO A 2 -17.14 2.07 13.29
CA PRO A 2 -17.00 2.90 12.10
C PRO A 2 -17.34 2.07 10.85
N SER A 3 -17.99 2.70 9.86
CA SER A 3 -18.35 2.04 8.59
C SER A 3 -17.08 1.70 7.79
N LEU A 4 -17.00 0.47 7.27
CA LEU A 4 -15.91 0.00 6.42
C LEU A 4 -15.93 0.74 5.08
N ARG A 5 -14.82 1.38 4.70
CA ARG A 5 -14.68 2.01 3.39
C ARG A 5 -14.15 1.00 2.37
N VAL A 6 -14.77 0.93 1.21
CA VAL A 6 -14.26 0.13 0.09
C VAL A 6 -13.97 1.06 -1.07
N LEU A 7 -12.71 1.13 -1.49
CA LEU A 7 -12.25 1.96 -2.60
C LEU A 7 -12.00 1.09 -3.82
N SER A 8 -12.84 1.27 -4.84
CA SER A 8 -12.71 0.63 -6.15
C SER A 8 -11.50 1.15 -6.92
N LYS A 9 -11.16 0.49 -8.03
CA LYS A 9 -10.10 0.95 -8.93
C LYS A 9 -10.33 2.39 -9.39
N ASP A 10 -11.53 2.71 -9.87
CA ASP A 10 -11.83 4.03 -10.42
C ASP A 10 -11.73 5.13 -9.36
N GLN A 11 -12.18 4.83 -8.13
CA GLN A 11 -12.04 5.75 -7.01
C GLN A 11 -10.57 6.00 -6.64
N VAL A 12 -9.74 4.96 -6.66
CA VAL A 12 -8.30 5.09 -6.41
C VAL A 12 -7.60 5.86 -7.54
N ASP A 13 -7.94 5.58 -8.79
CA ASP A 13 -7.37 6.29 -9.94
C ASP A 13 -7.72 7.79 -9.90
N LEU A 14 -8.95 8.15 -9.53
CA LEU A 14 -9.35 9.55 -9.34
C LEU A 14 -8.62 10.22 -8.18
N LEU A 15 -8.39 9.51 -7.07
CA LEU A 15 -7.62 10.04 -5.95
C LEU A 15 -6.16 10.27 -6.31
N LEU A 16 -5.56 9.40 -7.14
CA LEU A 16 -4.18 9.52 -7.59
C LEU A 16 -3.93 10.71 -8.53
N GLN A 17 -4.97 11.29 -9.11
CA GLN A 17 -4.89 12.52 -9.91
C GLN A 17 -4.92 13.79 -9.06
N ARG A 18 -5.09 13.65 -7.74
CA ARG A 18 -5.22 14.77 -6.81
C ARG A 18 -4.02 14.79 -5.88
N SER A 19 -3.56 16.00 -5.59
CA SER A 19 -2.55 16.24 -4.57
C SER A 19 -3.22 16.74 -3.30
N SER A 20 -2.70 16.34 -2.15
CA SER A 20 -3.13 16.90 -0.86
C SER A 20 -2.65 18.35 -0.71
N ASN A 21 -1.58 18.74 -1.43
CA ASN A 21 -1.01 20.07 -1.44
C ASN A 21 -1.11 20.69 -2.85
N PRO A 22 -1.86 21.77 -3.05
CA PRO A 22 -2.06 22.36 -4.39
C PRO A 22 -0.77 22.83 -5.07
N ASN A 23 0.33 22.99 -4.32
CA ASN A 23 1.63 23.41 -4.83
C ASN A 23 2.56 22.24 -5.24
N VAL A 24 2.12 21.00 -5.07
CA VAL A 24 2.92 19.79 -5.34
C VAL A 24 2.13 18.91 -6.29
N SER A 25 2.77 18.39 -7.35
CA SER A 25 2.10 17.43 -8.23
C SER A 25 1.88 16.10 -7.51
N PRO A 26 0.81 15.34 -7.82
CA PRO A 26 0.55 14.06 -7.17
C PRO A 26 1.72 13.07 -7.24
N GLU A 27 2.45 13.06 -8.36
CA GLU A 27 3.61 12.19 -8.56
C GLU A 27 4.76 12.57 -7.61
N LEU A 28 5.04 13.88 -7.49
CA LEU A 28 6.08 14.38 -6.59
C LEU A 28 5.70 14.16 -5.12
N GLU A 29 4.41 14.27 -4.78
CA GLU A 29 3.91 13.94 -3.44
C GLU A 29 4.24 12.48 -3.09
N ILE A 30 4.00 11.53 -4.00
CA ILE A 30 4.29 10.11 -3.77
C ILE A 30 5.81 9.86 -3.66
N VAL A 31 6.63 10.51 -4.49
CA VAL A 31 8.10 10.40 -4.40
C VAL A 31 8.60 10.90 -3.05
N ASN A 32 8.11 12.06 -2.59
CA ASN A 32 8.50 12.61 -1.29
C ASN A 32 8.08 11.69 -0.14
N LEU A 33 6.87 11.12 -0.19
CA LEU A 33 6.40 10.14 0.79
C LEU A 33 7.29 8.89 0.82
N MET A 34 7.69 8.37 -0.35
CA MET A 34 8.59 7.22 -0.42
C MET A 34 9.96 7.53 0.18
N ALA A 35 10.52 8.72 -0.09
CA ALA A 35 11.78 9.17 0.48
C ALA A 35 11.72 9.31 2.01
N GLU A 36 10.63 9.88 2.54
CA GLU A 36 10.40 10.00 3.98
C GLU A 36 10.34 8.63 4.65
N ILE A 37 9.57 7.69 4.09
CA ILE A 37 9.44 6.34 4.65
C ILE A 37 10.76 5.57 4.58
N PHE A 38 11.53 5.69 3.50
CA PHE A 38 12.84 5.04 3.42
C PHE A 38 13.84 5.62 4.42
N SER A 39 13.81 6.93 4.64
CA SER A 39 14.60 7.59 5.69
C SER A 39 14.19 7.08 7.07
N ALA A 40 12.90 7.09 7.40
CA ALA A 40 12.38 6.61 8.67
C ALA A 40 12.70 5.12 8.90
N TYR A 41 12.57 4.27 7.88
CA TYR A 41 12.91 2.85 7.98
C TYR A 41 14.41 2.61 8.23
N SER A 42 15.27 3.47 7.67
CA SER A 42 16.72 3.35 7.79
C SER A 42 17.26 3.91 9.11
N PHE A 43 16.68 5.00 9.60
CA PHE A 43 17.22 5.77 10.73
C PHE A 43 16.32 5.80 11.98
N SER A 44 15.10 5.27 11.90
CA SER A 44 14.14 5.17 13.02
C SER A 44 13.44 3.81 13.00
N PRO A 45 14.18 2.69 13.14
CA PRO A 45 13.64 1.34 13.04
C PRO A 45 12.58 1.02 14.10
N GLU A 46 12.54 1.77 15.20
CA GLU A 46 11.49 1.69 16.22
C GLU A 46 10.14 2.26 15.77
N LYS A 47 10.15 3.17 14.78
CA LYS A 47 8.96 3.83 14.24
C LYS A 47 8.39 3.14 13.02
N VAL A 48 9.14 2.25 12.38
CA VAL A 48 8.69 1.53 11.18
C VAL A 48 8.86 0.04 11.35
N GLN A 49 7.76 -0.70 11.25
CA GLN A 49 7.76 -2.14 11.24
C GLN A 49 7.40 -2.64 9.85
N SER A 50 8.29 -3.41 9.24
CA SER A 50 8.07 -4.06 7.94
C SER A 50 8.56 -5.50 8.02
N PRO A 51 7.81 -6.40 8.68
CA PRO A 51 8.19 -7.79 8.82
C PRO A 51 8.28 -8.49 7.45
N HIS A 52 8.91 -9.67 7.44
CA HIS A 52 9.03 -10.44 6.20
C HIS A 52 7.65 -10.80 5.62
N ARG A 53 7.52 -10.70 4.30
CA ARG A 53 6.30 -11.06 3.60
C ARG A 53 5.97 -12.54 3.80
N VAL A 54 4.69 -12.88 3.95
CA VAL A 54 4.23 -14.27 3.99
C VAL A 54 3.81 -14.70 2.58
N THR A 55 4.16 -15.92 2.20
CA THR A 55 3.93 -16.45 0.86
C THR A 55 2.98 -17.63 0.90
N VAL A 56 1.95 -17.61 0.06
CA VAL A 56 1.06 -18.75 -0.21
C VAL A 56 1.18 -19.15 -1.67
N GLN A 57 1.53 -20.40 -1.91
CA GLN A 57 1.68 -20.96 -3.25
C GLN A 57 0.33 -21.48 -3.75
N THR A 58 -0.06 -21.09 -4.96
CA THR A 58 -1.20 -21.68 -5.68
C THR A 58 -0.73 -22.22 -7.03
N PRO A 59 -1.53 -23.02 -7.77
CA PRO A 59 -1.11 -23.51 -9.08
C PRO A 59 -0.79 -22.39 -10.07
N ASN A 60 -1.58 -21.31 -10.09
CA ASN A 60 -1.53 -20.27 -11.14
C ASN A 60 -0.83 -18.98 -10.71
N HIS A 61 -0.66 -18.74 -9.41
CA HIS A 61 -0.07 -17.52 -8.89
C HIS A 61 0.62 -17.76 -7.54
N THR A 62 1.39 -16.76 -7.11
CA THR A 62 1.93 -16.70 -5.74
C THR A 62 1.23 -15.54 -5.03
N VAL A 63 0.54 -15.83 -3.91
CA VAL A 63 -0.06 -14.77 -3.09
C VAL A 63 0.94 -14.32 -2.04
N LEU A 64 1.16 -13.02 -1.94
CA LEU A 64 2.02 -12.41 -0.94
C LEU A 64 1.20 -11.53 0.00
N TYR A 65 1.43 -11.68 1.29
CA TYR A 65 0.90 -10.83 2.35
C TYR A 65 2.05 -9.97 2.88
N MET A 66 1.90 -8.66 2.78
CA MET A 66 2.95 -7.68 3.10
C MET A 66 2.40 -6.69 4.13
N PRO A 67 2.43 -7.03 5.44
CA PRO A 67 2.04 -6.12 6.49
C PRO A 67 3.15 -5.11 6.80
N SER A 68 2.76 -3.89 7.18
CA SER A 68 3.66 -2.84 7.63
C SER A 68 2.95 -1.89 8.59
N ARG A 69 3.70 -1.31 9.54
CA ARG A 69 3.26 -0.22 10.42
C ARG A 69 4.25 0.93 10.34
N VAL A 70 3.73 2.15 10.28
CA VAL A 70 4.50 3.38 10.46
C VAL A 70 3.85 4.17 11.60
N ASP A 71 4.64 4.48 12.62
CA ASP A 71 4.18 5.21 13.80
C ASP A 71 3.59 6.58 13.41
N GLY A 72 2.37 6.87 13.89
CA GLY A 72 1.64 8.08 13.54
C GLY A 72 0.97 8.09 12.16
N MET A 73 1.24 7.12 11.28
CA MET A 73 0.56 7.00 9.97
C MET A 73 -0.43 5.83 9.90
N GLY A 74 -0.11 4.71 10.54
CA GLY A 74 -1.02 3.57 10.63
C GLY A 74 -0.42 2.21 10.33
N THR A 75 -1.28 1.20 10.43
CA THR A 75 -1.00 -0.19 10.09
C THR A 75 -1.77 -0.59 8.83
N ALA A 76 -1.08 -1.20 7.87
CA ALA A 76 -1.68 -1.68 6.63
C ALA A 76 -1.11 -3.03 6.20
N MET A 77 -1.87 -3.78 5.42
CA MET A 77 -1.40 -5.01 4.77
C MET A 77 -1.77 -5.03 3.31
N LYS A 78 -0.77 -5.14 2.44
CA LYS A 78 -1.01 -5.42 1.03
C LYS A 78 -1.12 -6.93 0.81
N VAL A 79 -2.17 -7.34 0.13
CA VAL A 79 -2.32 -8.67 -0.45
C VAL A 79 -2.15 -8.54 -1.95
N VAL A 80 -1.19 -9.27 -2.54
CA VAL A 80 -0.91 -9.22 -3.98
C VAL A 80 -0.73 -10.63 -4.54
N SER A 81 -1.34 -10.89 -5.68
CA SER A 81 -1.17 -12.14 -6.42
C SER A 81 -0.24 -11.90 -7.61
N VAL A 82 0.86 -12.65 -7.67
CA VAL A 82 1.82 -12.63 -8.77
C VAL A 82 1.56 -13.82 -9.68
N PRO A 83 1.05 -13.62 -10.92
CA PRO A 83 0.79 -14.72 -11.85
C PRO A 83 2.09 -15.43 -12.25
N LYS A 84 2.11 -16.77 -12.22
CA LYS A 84 3.31 -17.55 -12.63
C LYS A 84 3.58 -17.48 -14.13
N ASN A 85 2.53 -17.28 -14.91
CA ASN A 85 2.60 -17.29 -16.38
C ASN A 85 2.83 -15.88 -16.96
N GLY A 86 3.04 -14.86 -16.12
CA GLY A 86 3.25 -13.46 -16.51
C GLY A 86 2.04 -12.74 -17.13
N LYS A 87 0.91 -13.43 -17.33
CA LYS A 87 -0.32 -12.86 -17.91
C LYS A 87 -1.24 -12.32 -16.82
N GLY A 88 -1.86 -11.16 -17.03
CA GLY A 88 -2.96 -10.65 -16.20
C GLY A 88 -2.65 -9.56 -15.17
N GLY A 89 -1.51 -8.87 -15.26
CA GLY A 89 -1.15 -7.77 -14.35
C GLY A 89 -0.86 -8.24 -12.92
N LEU A 90 -0.92 -7.31 -11.94
CA LEU A 90 -0.70 -7.58 -10.51
C LEU A 90 -1.95 -7.23 -9.68
N PRO A 91 -2.95 -8.13 -9.64
CA PRO A 91 -4.11 -7.96 -8.78
C PRO A 91 -3.65 -7.78 -7.33
N SER A 92 -4.08 -6.70 -6.70
CA SER A 92 -3.72 -6.40 -5.32
C SER A 92 -4.76 -5.55 -4.61
N SER A 93 -4.81 -5.72 -3.30
CA SER A 93 -5.63 -4.93 -2.39
C SER A 93 -4.82 -4.56 -1.15
N ILE A 94 -5.11 -3.41 -0.56
CA ILE A 94 -4.56 -2.99 0.72
C ILE A 94 -5.68 -2.97 1.76
N LEU A 95 -5.44 -3.62 2.89
CA LEU A 95 -6.23 -3.52 4.10
C LEU A 95 -5.62 -2.42 4.98
N VAL A 96 -6.44 -1.45 5.39
CA VAL A 96 -6.03 -0.37 6.30
C VAL A 96 -6.67 -0.60 7.65
N MET A 97 -5.86 -0.71 8.70
CA MET A 97 -6.29 -1.01 10.06
C MET A 97 -6.35 0.25 10.90
N ASP A 98 -7.27 0.28 11.86
CA ASP A 98 -7.31 1.24 12.95
C ASP A 98 -6.24 0.88 13.99
N GLU A 99 -5.34 1.81 14.32
CA GLU A 99 -4.28 1.53 15.29
C GLU A 99 -4.80 1.42 16.73
N GLU A 100 -5.86 2.14 17.08
CA GLU A 100 -6.35 2.20 18.46
C GLU A 100 -7.17 0.95 18.81
N ASN A 101 -8.04 0.53 17.90
CA ASN A 101 -9.01 -0.54 18.16
C ASN A 101 -8.83 -1.80 17.29
N GLY A 102 -7.87 -1.79 16.35
CA GLY A 102 -7.56 -2.94 15.50
C GLY A 102 -8.64 -3.29 14.47
N SER A 103 -9.69 -2.47 14.31
CA SER A 103 -10.73 -2.72 13.32
C SER A 103 -10.27 -2.36 11.89
N LEU A 104 -10.89 -2.98 10.89
CA LEU A 104 -10.61 -2.66 9.50
C LEU A 104 -11.29 -1.33 9.11
N ARG A 105 -10.51 -0.33 8.73
CA ARG A 105 -11.02 0.99 8.27
C ARG A 105 -11.32 1.01 6.79
N ALA A 106 -10.48 0.38 5.97
CA ALA A 106 -10.65 0.37 4.53
C ALA A 106 -10.12 -0.88 3.82
N VAL A 107 -10.74 -1.20 2.69
CA VAL A 107 -10.21 -2.08 1.64
C VAL A 107 -10.00 -1.27 0.37
N VAL A 108 -8.78 -1.24 -0.14
CA VAL A 108 -8.39 -0.37 -1.25
C VAL A 108 -7.87 -1.20 -2.42
N ASN A 109 -8.38 -0.99 -3.64
CA ASN A 109 -7.75 -1.53 -4.84
C ASN A 109 -6.33 -0.99 -4.97
N ALA A 110 -5.33 -1.86 -5.09
CA ALA A 110 -3.93 -1.46 -5.00
C ALA A 110 -3.13 -1.69 -6.28
N ALA A 111 -3.78 -1.99 -7.41
CA ALA A 111 -3.08 -2.28 -8.66
C ALA A 111 -2.26 -1.07 -9.16
N ALA A 112 -2.92 0.10 -9.29
CA ALA A 112 -2.26 1.34 -9.70
C ALA A 112 -1.23 1.81 -8.65
N LEU A 113 -1.61 1.78 -7.37
CA LEU A 113 -0.71 2.10 -6.25
C LEU A 113 0.56 1.25 -6.26
N THR A 114 0.45 -0.05 -6.54
CA THR A 114 1.60 -0.96 -6.63
C THR A 114 2.56 -0.53 -7.73
N ALA A 115 2.06 -0.13 -8.90
CA ALA A 115 2.89 0.35 -10.00
C ALA A 115 3.59 1.67 -9.62
N ILE A 116 2.83 2.67 -9.18
CA ILE A 116 3.36 4.01 -8.91
C ILE A 116 4.38 3.99 -7.77
N ARG A 117 4.07 3.34 -6.64
CA ARG A 117 5.01 3.27 -5.51
C ARG A 117 6.27 2.46 -5.85
N THR A 118 6.19 1.52 -6.80
CA THR A 118 7.37 0.79 -7.26
C THR A 118 8.24 1.66 -8.16
N ALA A 119 7.63 2.53 -8.98
CA ALA A 119 8.36 3.52 -9.76
C ALA A 119 9.00 4.59 -8.88
N ALA A 120 8.27 5.11 -7.89
CA ALA A 120 8.76 6.14 -6.96
C ALA A 120 9.82 5.65 -5.96
N GLY A 121 9.85 4.35 -5.67
CA GLY A 121 10.80 3.74 -4.73
C GLY A 121 12.08 3.18 -5.35
N LYS A 122 12.33 3.44 -6.64
CA LYS A 122 13.54 3.04 -7.36
C LYS A 122 14.43 4.25 -7.59
#